data_AF-A0A941P4W0-F1
#
_entry.id   AF-A0A941P4W0-F1
#
_cell.length_a   1.000
_cell.length_b   1.000
_cell.length_c   1.000
_cell.angle_alpha   90.00
_cell.angle_beta   90.00
_cell.angle_gamma   90.00
#
_symmetry.space_group_name_H-M   'P 1'
#
loop_
_entity.id
_entity.type
_entity.pdbx_description
1 polymer ?
#
loop_
_entity_poly.entity_id
_entity_poly.type
_entity_poly.pdbx_seq_one_letter_code
_entity_poly.pdbx_strand_id
1 'polypeptide(L)'
;MKAILAALALATPALVLAQQSPSAGTTPATTAAAPAKESAAKPKAKPEAKHETKHVTRHETKRPVRHVAKKESESTRRQNLKSAAVNAAAGVEAAEAALTPAELAIAEHVYTGKLPCELGESVTMTPDPQSPGRFDLQFKKARYHLSPVPTQTGAVRLEDPKSGAVWLQLPGKSMLLNEKLGQRLADDCHNPQQATVAERMKEHPGPGLFGPATSTAGASGATK
;
A
#
# COMPACT_ATOMS: atom_id res chain seq x y z
N MET A 1 15.72 -51.03 41.97
CA MET A 1 16.01 -52.33 41.36
C MET A 1 16.20 -52.15 39.85
N LYS A 2 17.37 -52.59 39.38
CA LYS A 2 17.74 -53.05 38.03
C LYS A 2 17.43 -52.18 36.80
N ALA A 3 18.53 -51.64 36.28
CA ALA A 3 18.79 -51.31 34.88
C ALA A 3 18.69 -52.54 33.95
N ILE A 4 18.61 -52.29 32.63
CA ILE A 4 19.16 -53.02 31.44
C ILE A 4 18.52 -52.32 30.20
N LEU A 5 19.27 -51.49 29.44
CA LEU A 5 20.07 -51.82 28.24
C LEU A 5 19.23 -52.31 27.03
N ALA A 6 19.31 -51.59 25.90
CA ALA A 6 19.72 -52.13 24.59
C ALA A 6 19.65 -51.06 23.49
N ALA A 7 20.71 -51.01 22.69
CA ALA A 7 20.93 -50.11 21.56
C ALA A 7 20.54 -50.75 20.21
N LEU A 8 20.12 -49.94 19.24
CA LEU A 8 20.20 -50.18 17.79
C LEU A 8 20.29 -48.78 17.14
N ALA A 9 21.45 -48.30 16.69
CA ALA A 9 22.24 -48.65 15.50
C ALA A 9 21.58 -48.28 14.15
N LEU A 10 22.17 -47.22 13.54
CA LEU A 10 22.45 -47.02 12.11
C LEU A 10 21.28 -46.84 11.13
N ALA A 11 21.20 -45.66 10.51
CA ALA A 11 21.59 -45.44 9.10
C ALA A 11 21.04 -44.09 8.57
N THR A 12 21.93 -43.13 8.36
CA THR A 12 21.75 -42.07 7.36
C THR A 12 22.00 -42.64 5.96
N PRO A 13 21.40 -42.02 4.93
CA PRO A 13 22.27 -41.51 3.88
C PRO A 13 21.90 -40.08 3.48
N ALA A 14 22.94 -39.25 3.46
CA ALA A 14 22.99 -38.07 2.63
C ALA A 14 22.99 -38.48 1.15
N LEU A 15 22.15 -37.85 0.33
CA LEU A 15 22.40 -37.76 -1.10
C LEU A 15 22.23 -36.30 -1.53
N VAL A 16 23.37 -35.61 -1.48
CA VAL A 16 23.64 -34.34 -2.15
C VAL A 16 23.81 -34.65 -3.63
N LEU A 17 22.97 -34.07 -4.49
CA LEU A 17 23.34 -33.83 -5.89
C LEU A 17 23.45 -32.33 -6.11
N ALA A 18 24.69 -31.87 -6.14
CA ALA A 18 25.08 -30.62 -6.75
C ALA A 18 25.03 -30.78 -8.28
N GLN A 19 24.32 -29.89 -8.97
CA GLN A 19 24.54 -29.61 -10.39
C GLN A 19 24.61 -28.09 -10.54
N GLN A 20 25.85 -27.63 -10.71
CA GLN A 20 26.19 -26.30 -11.14
C GLN A 20 26.87 -26.44 -12.49
N SER A 21 26.43 -25.66 -13.47
CA SER A 21 27.24 -25.33 -14.63
C SER A 21 26.96 -23.88 -15.01
N PRO A 22 28.01 -23.04 -15.15
CA PRO A 22 27.92 -21.66 -15.60
C PRO A 22 28.09 -21.59 -17.13
N SER A 23 27.62 -20.51 -17.75
CA SER A 23 28.47 -19.61 -18.56
C SER A 23 27.68 -18.54 -19.31
N ALA A 24 28.33 -17.36 -19.36
CA ALA A 24 28.23 -16.30 -20.36
C ALA A 24 26.85 -15.62 -20.53
N GLY A 25 26.65 -14.34 -20.21
CA GLY A 25 27.54 -13.20 -20.40
C GLY A 25 27.22 -12.54 -21.74
N THR A 26 26.44 -11.45 -21.70
CA THR A 26 26.51 -10.28 -22.62
C THR A 26 25.53 -9.22 -22.12
N THR A 27 26.06 -8.19 -21.46
CA THR A 27 25.64 -6.80 -21.68
C THR A 27 26.82 -6.10 -22.36
N PRO A 28 26.55 -5.28 -23.36
CA PRO A 28 26.75 -3.84 -23.20
C PRO A 28 25.53 -3.09 -23.81
N ALA A 29 25.23 -1.83 -23.52
CA ALA A 29 26.13 -0.72 -23.31
C ALA A 29 25.47 0.40 -22.50
N THR A 30 26.29 0.99 -21.64
CA THR A 30 26.21 2.38 -21.19
C THR A 30 26.37 3.32 -22.38
N THR A 31 25.57 4.39 -22.44
CA THR A 31 26.02 5.66 -23.02
C THR A 31 25.55 6.78 -22.11
N ALA A 32 26.53 7.50 -21.57
CA ALA A 32 26.40 8.72 -20.81
C ALA A 32 26.12 9.90 -21.74
N ALA A 33 25.30 10.86 -21.29
CA ALA A 33 25.39 12.27 -21.69
C ALA A 33 24.58 13.16 -20.72
N ALA A 34 25.27 13.76 -19.75
CA ALA A 34 25.08 15.17 -19.35
C ALA A 34 26.12 16.01 -20.15
N PRO A 35 26.14 17.37 -20.22
CA PRO A 35 25.57 18.35 -19.28
C PRO A 35 25.07 19.71 -19.90
N ALA A 36 24.42 20.56 -19.08
CA ALA A 36 24.45 22.05 -19.14
C ALA A 36 23.61 22.59 -17.96
N LYS A 37 24.16 23.24 -16.91
CA LYS A 37 24.69 24.61 -16.74
C LYS A 37 23.64 25.73 -16.62
N GLU A 38 23.99 26.67 -15.72
CA GLU A 38 23.46 28.04 -15.50
C GLU A 38 22.19 28.13 -14.63
N SER A 39 22.23 28.46 -13.33
CA SER A 39 22.73 29.67 -12.62
C SER A 39 21.80 30.89 -12.69
N ALA A 40 21.28 31.25 -11.52
CA ALA A 40 21.02 32.57 -10.96
C ALA A 40 20.41 33.69 -11.84
N ALA A 41 19.25 34.22 -11.40
CA ALA A 41 19.04 35.67 -11.36
C ALA A 41 17.90 36.06 -10.40
N LYS A 42 18.29 36.75 -9.32
CA LYS A 42 17.48 37.69 -8.55
C LYS A 42 17.72 39.08 -9.15
N PRO A 43 16.74 39.99 -9.11
CA PRO A 43 17.10 41.33 -8.67
C PRO A 43 16.12 41.92 -7.65
N LYS A 44 16.72 42.57 -6.66
CA LYS A 44 16.11 43.57 -5.78
C LYS A 44 15.86 44.86 -6.60
N ALA A 45 14.83 45.62 -6.25
CA ALA A 45 14.89 47.08 -6.27
C ALA A 45 13.90 47.68 -5.26
N LYS A 46 14.44 48.52 -4.37
CA LYS A 46 13.82 49.53 -3.50
C LYS A 46 14.16 50.88 -4.15
N PRO A 47 13.32 51.93 -4.04
CA PRO A 47 13.71 53.10 -3.24
C PRO A 47 12.49 53.66 -2.46
N GLU A 48 12.53 53.96 -1.16
CA GLU A 48 13.14 55.12 -0.49
C GLU A 48 12.57 56.50 -0.89
N ALA A 49 11.89 57.19 0.05
CA ALA A 49 12.18 58.56 0.55
C ALA A 49 10.95 59.13 1.31
N LYS A 50 11.10 59.48 2.61
CA LYS A 50 11.23 60.84 3.20
C LYS A 50 9.89 61.51 3.60
N HIS A 51 9.69 61.73 4.92
CA HIS A 51 9.75 63.02 5.67
C HIS A 51 8.34 63.66 5.71
N GLU A 52 7.76 64.16 6.80
CA GLU A 52 8.27 65.11 7.78
C GLU A 52 7.27 65.31 8.94
N THR A 53 7.81 65.42 10.14
CA THR A 53 7.47 66.25 11.32
C THR A 53 6.16 67.08 11.36
N LYS A 54 5.39 66.97 12.46
CA LYS A 54 5.02 68.11 13.34
C LYS A 54 4.31 67.68 14.64
N HIS A 55 4.33 68.61 15.60
CA HIS A 55 4.47 68.45 17.05
C HIS A 55 3.20 68.89 17.80
N VAL A 56 3.02 68.35 19.03
CA VAL A 56 2.23 68.90 20.18
C VAL A 56 0.69 68.85 20.04
N THR A 57 -0.05 68.24 20.96
CA THR A 57 -0.27 68.76 22.33
C THR A 57 -0.72 67.69 23.33
N ARG A 58 -0.16 67.80 24.53
CA ARG A 58 -0.55 67.21 25.81
C ARG A 58 -2.04 67.39 26.13
N HIS A 59 -2.74 66.32 26.49
CA HIS A 59 -3.76 66.40 27.54
C HIS A 59 -3.83 65.10 28.35
N GLU A 60 -3.57 65.29 29.63
CA GLU A 60 -3.66 64.34 30.72
C GLU A 60 -5.14 64.06 31.02
N THR A 61 -5.55 62.80 31.04
CA THR A 61 -6.76 62.38 31.77
C THR A 61 -6.56 60.96 32.29
N LYS A 62 -6.47 60.88 33.61
CA LYS A 62 -6.45 59.65 34.42
C LYS A 62 -7.72 58.82 34.16
N ARG A 63 -7.56 57.53 33.86
CA ARG A 63 -8.55 56.48 34.19
C ARG A 63 -7.85 55.11 34.27
N PRO A 64 -8.29 54.21 35.15
CA PRO A 64 -7.42 53.25 35.80
C PRO A 64 -7.07 52.07 34.89
N VAL A 65 -5.81 51.67 35.03
CA VAL A 65 -5.23 50.47 34.46
C VAL A 65 -5.93 49.24 35.04
N ARG A 66 -6.77 48.59 34.24
CA ARG A 66 -7.28 47.24 34.50
C ARG A 66 -6.28 46.23 33.95
N HIS A 67 -5.17 46.01 34.66
CA HIS A 67 -4.17 44.98 34.34
C HIS A 67 -4.41 43.68 35.14
N VAL A 68 -5.56 43.03 34.98
CA VAL A 68 -5.68 41.58 35.30
C VAL A 68 -6.84 41.01 34.47
N ALA A 69 -6.54 40.40 33.31
CA ALA A 69 -7.47 39.53 32.54
C ALA A 69 -6.86 38.99 31.23
N LYS A 70 -5.67 39.45 30.80
CA LYS A 70 -5.14 39.13 29.46
C LYS A 70 -4.36 37.80 29.38
N LYS A 71 -3.91 37.24 30.51
CA LYS A 71 -3.07 36.03 30.53
C LYS A 71 -3.89 34.73 30.50
N GLU A 72 -5.11 34.75 31.01
CA GLU A 72 -6.01 33.59 31.03
C GLU A 72 -6.68 33.36 29.65
N SER A 73 -7.12 34.45 29.01
CA SER A 73 -7.74 34.46 27.68
C SER A 73 -6.86 33.87 26.56
N GLU A 74 -5.54 34.08 26.62
CA GLU A 74 -4.63 33.55 25.60
C GLU A 74 -4.38 32.04 25.74
N SER A 75 -4.38 31.53 26.98
CA SER A 75 -4.27 30.09 27.26
C SER A 75 -5.51 29.36 26.76
N THR A 76 -6.70 29.86 27.10
CA THR A 76 -7.98 29.28 26.65
C THR A 76 -8.16 29.36 25.13
N ARG A 77 -7.74 30.45 24.48
CA ARG A 77 -7.79 30.57 23.02
C ARG A 77 -6.84 29.58 22.32
N ARG A 78 -5.61 29.42 22.84
CA ARG A 78 -4.66 28.42 22.33
C ARG A 78 -5.18 27.00 22.55
N GLN A 79 -5.80 26.72 23.70
CA GLN A 79 -6.43 25.43 24.00
C GLN A 79 -7.56 25.13 23.02
N ASN A 80 -8.47 26.08 22.78
CA ASN A 80 -9.58 25.91 21.83
C ASN A 80 -9.11 25.70 20.39
N LEU A 81 -8.08 26.44 19.93
CA LEU A 81 -7.49 26.22 18.60
C LEU A 81 -6.85 24.84 18.47
N LYS A 82 -6.19 24.35 19.53
CA LYS A 82 -5.60 23.01 19.56
C LYS A 82 -6.67 21.93 19.56
N SER A 83 -7.72 22.08 20.36
CA SER A 83 -8.84 21.13 20.40
C SER A 83 -9.60 21.11 19.06
N ALA A 84 -9.82 22.26 18.42
CA ALA A 84 -10.43 22.32 17.10
C ALA A 84 -9.58 21.60 16.04
N ALA A 85 -8.25 21.79 16.07
CA ALA A 85 -7.34 21.09 15.16
C ALA A 85 -7.32 19.57 15.42
N VAL A 86 -7.35 19.12 16.67
CA VAL A 86 -7.42 17.68 17.02
C VAL A 86 -8.74 17.08 16.56
N ASN A 87 -9.86 17.76 16.76
CA ASN A 87 -11.17 17.28 16.31
C ASN A 87 -11.27 17.25 14.78
N ALA A 88 -10.70 18.23 14.09
CA ALA A 88 -10.64 18.23 12.63
C ALA A 88 -9.76 17.09 12.11
N ALA A 89 -8.59 16.85 12.71
CA ALA A 89 -7.73 15.72 12.37
C ALA A 89 -8.44 14.39 12.62
N ALA A 90 -9.12 14.23 13.76
CA ALA A 90 -9.90 13.03 14.07
C ALA A 90 -11.05 12.80 13.07
N GLY A 91 -11.71 13.87 12.59
CA GLY A 91 -12.75 13.77 11.56
C GLY A 91 -12.22 13.29 10.21
N VAL A 92 -11.02 13.74 9.82
CA VAL A 92 -10.35 13.29 8.59
C VAL A 92 -9.89 11.83 8.71
N GLU A 93 -9.27 11.46 9.83
CA GLU A 93 -8.87 10.08 10.11
C GLU A 93 -10.08 9.12 10.15
N ALA A 94 -11.21 9.55 10.71
CA ALA A 94 -12.44 8.76 10.70
C ALA A 94 -13.00 8.58 9.29
N ALA A 95 -12.90 9.60 8.43
CA ALA A 95 -13.31 9.50 7.04
C ALA A 95 -12.39 8.59 6.20
N GLU A 96 -11.08 8.61 6.47
CA GLU A 96 -10.09 7.75 5.81
C GLU A 96 -10.11 6.30 6.34
N ALA A 97 -10.55 6.12 7.58
CA ALA A 97 -10.80 4.81 8.17
C ALA A 97 -12.04 4.13 7.55
N ALA A 98 -13.05 4.92 7.17
CA ALA A 98 -14.30 4.42 6.60
C ALA A 98 -14.11 4.03 5.12
N LEU A 99 -14.15 2.73 4.86
CA LEU A 99 -14.18 2.19 3.51
C LEU A 99 -15.46 2.59 2.78
N THR A 100 -15.33 2.94 1.51
CA THR A 100 -16.45 3.21 0.59
C THR A 100 -17.22 1.92 0.27
N PRO A 101 -18.47 2.02 -0.22
CA PRO A 101 -19.23 0.83 -0.62
C PRO A 101 -18.56 0.00 -1.71
N ALA A 102 -17.84 0.65 -2.63
CA ALA A 102 -17.09 -0.03 -3.69
C ALA A 102 -15.92 -0.84 -3.12
N GLU A 103 -15.22 -0.29 -2.13
CA GLU A 103 -14.13 -0.95 -1.42
C GLU A 103 -14.63 -2.13 -0.58
N LEU A 104 -15.78 -1.98 0.09
CA LEU A 104 -16.44 -3.06 0.82
C LEU A 104 -16.85 -4.21 -0.11
N ALA A 105 -17.41 -3.89 -1.28
CA ALA A 105 -17.77 -4.90 -2.27
C ALA A 105 -16.56 -5.70 -2.74
N ILE A 106 -15.38 -5.08 -2.86
CA ILE A 106 -14.15 -5.80 -3.19
C ILE A 106 -13.73 -6.73 -2.04
N ALA A 107 -13.85 -6.26 -0.80
CA ALA A 107 -13.50 -7.06 0.38
C ALA A 107 -14.29 -8.37 0.48
N GLU A 108 -15.56 -8.38 0.06
CA GLU A 108 -16.39 -9.59 0.04
C GLU A 108 -15.86 -10.71 -0.87
N HIS A 109 -15.04 -10.35 -1.86
CA HIS A 109 -14.49 -11.28 -2.85
C HIS A 109 -13.06 -11.75 -2.50
N VAL A 110 -12.48 -11.27 -1.40
CA VAL A 110 -11.12 -11.62 -1.00
C VAL A 110 -11.07 -13.05 -0.47
N TYR A 111 -10.18 -13.87 -1.04
CA TYR A 111 -9.92 -15.20 -0.51
C TYR A 111 -9.05 -15.13 0.75
N THR A 112 -9.51 -15.78 1.81
CA THR A 112 -8.84 -15.81 3.11
C THR A 112 -8.30 -17.21 3.41
N GLY A 113 -7.51 -17.31 4.49
CA GLY A 113 -6.86 -18.54 4.93
C GLY A 113 -5.40 -18.60 4.53
N LYS A 114 -4.83 -19.81 4.56
CA LYS A 114 -3.44 -20.07 4.14
C LYS A 114 -3.42 -20.39 2.65
N LEU A 115 -2.80 -19.53 1.85
CA LEU A 115 -2.59 -19.70 0.42
C LEU A 115 -1.17 -20.22 0.19
N PRO A 116 -1.00 -21.47 -0.29
CA PRO A 116 0.28 -21.94 -0.76
C PRO A 116 0.67 -21.17 -2.02
N CYS A 117 1.95 -20.86 -2.14
CA CYS A 117 2.52 -20.12 -3.25
C CYS A 117 3.63 -20.95 -3.91
N GLU A 118 4.22 -20.39 -4.96
CA GLU A 118 5.37 -20.95 -5.66
C GLU A 118 6.59 -21.10 -4.72
N LEU A 119 7.63 -21.86 -5.13
CA LEU A 119 8.85 -22.13 -4.34
C LEU A 119 8.62 -22.74 -2.94
N GLY A 120 7.42 -23.26 -2.64
CA GLY A 120 7.07 -23.80 -1.33
C GLY A 120 6.81 -22.72 -0.27
N GLU A 121 6.66 -21.48 -0.68
CA GLU A 121 6.26 -20.37 0.20
C GLU A 121 4.76 -20.42 0.51
N SER A 122 4.33 -19.65 1.52
CA SER A 122 2.90 -19.50 1.80
C SER A 122 2.58 -18.14 2.39
N VAL A 123 1.40 -17.63 2.02
CA VAL A 123 0.82 -16.41 2.55
C VAL A 123 -0.39 -16.78 3.40
N THR A 124 -0.58 -16.09 4.52
CA THR A 124 -1.81 -16.21 5.32
C THR A 124 -2.58 -14.90 5.23
N MET A 125 -3.80 -14.96 4.73
CA MET A 125 -4.72 -13.82 4.64
C MET A 125 -5.83 -13.96 5.68
N THR A 126 -6.02 -12.95 6.50
CA THR A 126 -7.06 -12.94 7.56
C THR A 126 -7.83 -11.61 7.55
N PRO A 127 -9.17 -11.60 7.65
CA PRO A 127 -9.91 -10.38 7.88
C PRO A 127 -9.47 -9.71 9.19
N ASP A 128 -9.38 -8.38 9.21
CA ASP A 128 -9.15 -7.65 10.45
C ASP A 128 -10.48 -7.47 11.22
N PRO A 129 -10.62 -8.02 12.44
CA PRO A 129 -11.81 -7.83 13.25
C PRO A 129 -12.00 -6.39 13.75
N GLN A 130 -10.93 -5.58 13.80
CA GLN A 130 -11.00 -4.18 14.25
C GLN A 130 -11.46 -3.24 13.15
N SER A 131 -11.23 -3.60 11.88
CA SER A 131 -11.60 -2.78 10.73
C SER A 131 -12.23 -3.64 9.62
N PRO A 132 -13.58 -3.81 9.66
CA PRO A 132 -14.30 -4.61 8.68
C PRO A 132 -13.99 -4.18 7.24
N GLY A 133 -13.64 -5.14 6.39
CA GLY A 133 -13.27 -4.90 5.00
C GLY A 133 -11.77 -4.70 4.78
N ARG A 134 -10.95 -4.61 5.83
CA ARG A 134 -9.49 -4.67 5.75
C ARG A 134 -8.98 -6.06 6.11
N PHE A 135 -7.74 -6.33 5.75
CA PHE A 135 -7.13 -7.65 5.89
C PHE A 135 -5.71 -7.56 6.41
N ASP A 136 -5.37 -8.49 7.30
CA ASP A 136 -4.00 -8.75 7.67
C ASP A 136 -3.42 -9.84 6.79
N LEU A 137 -2.32 -9.52 6.12
CA LEU A 137 -1.53 -10.48 5.35
C LEU A 137 -0.24 -10.80 6.10
N GLN A 138 0.05 -12.09 6.23
CA GLN A 138 1.30 -12.58 6.80
C GLN A 138 2.09 -13.30 5.73
N PHE A 139 3.35 -12.89 5.57
CA PHE A 139 4.29 -13.54 4.67
C PHE A 139 5.65 -13.61 5.34
N LYS A 140 6.18 -14.82 5.53
CA LYS A 140 7.42 -15.05 6.29
C LYS A 140 7.33 -14.41 7.69
N LYS A 141 8.19 -13.42 7.96
CA LYS A 141 8.23 -12.66 9.21
C LYS A 141 7.54 -11.29 9.10
N ALA A 142 7.00 -10.96 7.93
CA ALA A 142 6.35 -9.68 7.67
C ALA A 142 4.84 -9.78 7.86
N ARG A 143 4.26 -8.67 8.31
CA ARG A 143 2.82 -8.47 8.48
C ARG A 143 2.44 -7.18 7.78
N TYR A 144 1.38 -7.23 7.00
CA TYR A 144 0.86 -6.10 6.24
C TYR A 144 -0.60 -5.91 6.56
N HIS A 145 -1.01 -4.65 6.69
CA HIS A 145 -2.39 -4.30 6.93
C HIS A 145 -2.96 -3.68 5.65
N LEU A 146 -3.70 -4.48 4.91
CA LEU A 146 -4.12 -4.21 3.55
C LEU A 146 -5.53 -3.66 3.51
N SER A 147 -5.73 -2.65 2.67
CA SER A 147 -7.05 -2.04 2.39
C SER A 147 -7.42 -2.26 0.93
N PRO A 148 -8.67 -2.60 0.60
CA PRO A 148 -9.11 -2.77 -0.78
C PRO A 148 -9.04 -1.45 -1.54
N VAL A 149 -8.64 -1.53 -2.82
CA VAL A 149 -8.56 -0.38 -3.72
C VAL A 149 -9.40 -0.66 -4.97
N PRO A 150 -10.27 0.27 -5.40
CA PRO A 150 -11.06 0.10 -6.61
C PRO A 150 -10.21 -0.15 -7.85
N THR A 151 -10.55 -1.19 -8.61
CA THR A 151 -9.89 -1.49 -9.88
C THR A 151 -10.90 -1.41 -11.02
N GLN A 152 -10.44 -0.97 -12.19
CA GLN A 152 -11.30 -0.91 -13.39
C GLN A 152 -11.56 -2.29 -13.98
N THR A 153 -10.64 -3.24 -13.80
CA THR A 153 -10.72 -4.60 -14.34
C THR A 153 -11.57 -5.53 -13.47
N GLY A 154 -12.02 -5.08 -12.29
CA GLY A 154 -12.72 -5.91 -11.32
C GLY A 154 -11.84 -6.93 -10.60
N ALA A 155 -10.51 -6.87 -10.80
CA ALA A 155 -9.58 -7.69 -10.03
C ALA A 155 -9.51 -7.19 -8.58
N VAL A 156 -9.41 -8.12 -7.63
CA VAL A 156 -9.24 -7.77 -6.22
C VAL A 156 -7.81 -7.25 -6.03
N ARG A 157 -7.68 -5.99 -5.63
CA ARG A 157 -6.40 -5.36 -5.26
C ARG A 157 -6.49 -4.82 -3.85
N LEU A 158 -5.57 -5.25 -3.00
CA LEU A 158 -5.43 -4.75 -1.62
C LEU A 158 -4.05 -4.12 -1.46
N GLU A 159 -3.98 -2.99 -0.77
CA GLU A 159 -2.74 -2.21 -0.64
C GLU A 159 -2.47 -1.84 0.82
N ASP A 160 -1.20 -1.89 1.21
CA ASP A 160 -0.67 -1.24 2.39
C ASP A 160 0.29 -0.13 1.93
N PRO A 161 -0.18 1.14 1.86
CA PRO A 161 0.66 2.23 1.39
C PRO A 161 1.86 2.52 2.32
N LYS A 162 1.82 2.08 3.58
CA LYS A 162 2.91 2.29 4.54
C LYS A 162 4.08 1.36 4.22
N SER A 163 3.82 0.09 4.00
CA SER A 163 4.87 -0.89 3.62
C SER A 163 5.16 -0.92 2.12
N GLY A 164 4.22 -0.48 1.28
CA GLY A 164 4.25 -0.67 -0.17
C GLY A 164 3.81 -2.07 -0.62
N ALA A 165 3.23 -2.87 0.27
CA ALA A 165 2.74 -4.20 -0.07
C ALA A 165 1.44 -4.12 -0.86
N VAL A 166 1.37 -4.88 -1.95
CA VAL A 166 0.18 -4.98 -2.79
C VAL A 166 -0.15 -6.44 -3.04
N TRP A 167 -1.35 -6.81 -2.65
CA TRP A 167 -1.94 -8.11 -2.92
C TRP A 167 -2.84 -8.00 -4.13
N LEU A 168 -2.58 -8.81 -5.15
CA LEU A 168 -3.40 -8.89 -6.35
C LEU A 168 -3.97 -10.30 -6.46
N GLN A 169 -5.29 -10.40 -6.50
CA GLN A 169 -6.01 -11.64 -6.67
C GLN A 169 -6.67 -11.66 -8.05
N LEU A 170 -6.18 -12.56 -8.90
CA LEU A 170 -6.68 -12.82 -10.24
C LEU A 170 -7.52 -14.12 -10.22
N PRO A 171 -8.31 -14.41 -11.29
CA PRO A 171 -9.22 -15.55 -11.28
C PRO A 171 -8.56 -16.91 -11.00
N GLY A 172 -7.36 -17.17 -11.55
CA GLY A 172 -6.66 -18.45 -11.35
C GLY A 172 -5.58 -18.43 -10.27
N LYS A 173 -5.09 -17.26 -9.86
CA LYS A 173 -3.96 -17.13 -8.94
C LYS A 173 -3.86 -15.74 -8.32
N SER A 174 -3.15 -15.66 -7.21
CA SER A 174 -2.87 -14.42 -6.50
C SER A 174 -1.36 -14.20 -6.38
N MET A 175 -0.94 -12.96 -6.13
CA MET A 175 0.46 -12.62 -5.94
C MET A 175 0.62 -11.44 -4.97
N LEU A 176 1.74 -11.42 -4.27
CA LEU A 176 2.15 -10.35 -3.36
C LEU A 176 3.34 -9.60 -3.95
N LEU A 177 3.19 -8.29 -4.08
CA LEU A 177 4.20 -7.38 -4.58
C LEU A 177 4.62 -6.39 -3.51
N ASN A 178 5.84 -5.89 -3.62
CA ASN A 178 6.27 -4.65 -3.00
C ASN A 178 6.41 -3.60 -4.11
N GLU A 179 5.45 -2.71 -4.22
CA GLU A 179 5.43 -1.67 -5.26
C GLU A 179 6.52 -0.64 -5.08
N LYS A 180 6.91 -0.33 -3.84
CA LYS A 180 7.98 0.63 -3.55
C LYS A 180 9.34 0.14 -4.04
N LEU A 181 9.56 -1.17 -3.97
CA LEU A 181 10.80 -1.81 -4.42
C LEU A 181 10.70 -2.39 -5.83
N GLY A 182 9.50 -2.44 -6.42
CA GLY A 182 9.23 -3.13 -7.69
C GLY A 182 9.51 -4.63 -7.63
N GLN A 183 9.37 -5.27 -6.47
CA GLN A 183 9.72 -6.67 -6.26
C GLN A 183 8.49 -7.55 -6.07
N ARG A 184 8.50 -8.76 -6.65
CA ARG A 184 7.51 -9.80 -6.37
C ARG A 184 7.98 -10.57 -5.14
N LEU A 185 7.18 -10.59 -4.08
CA LEU A 185 7.50 -11.23 -2.81
C LEU A 185 7.03 -12.68 -2.78
N ALA A 186 5.83 -12.94 -3.30
CA ALA A 186 5.25 -14.26 -3.42
C ALA A 186 4.40 -14.34 -4.69
N ASP A 187 4.59 -15.41 -5.44
CA ASP A 187 3.93 -15.60 -6.73
C ASP A 187 3.13 -16.89 -6.77
N ASP A 188 2.16 -16.92 -7.70
CA ASP A 188 1.29 -18.06 -7.99
C ASP A 188 0.67 -18.68 -6.72
N CYS A 189 0.23 -17.80 -5.81
CA CYS A 189 -0.50 -18.20 -4.62
C CYS A 189 -1.92 -18.65 -5.00
N HIS A 190 -2.37 -19.79 -4.49
CA HIS A 190 -3.65 -20.38 -4.90
C HIS A 190 -4.59 -20.66 -3.72
N ASN A 191 -5.84 -20.21 -3.84
CA ASN A 191 -6.95 -20.72 -3.05
C ASN A 191 -7.60 -21.93 -3.76
N PRO A 192 -8.16 -22.91 -3.04
CA PRO A 192 -8.91 -24.02 -3.66
C PRO A 192 -9.95 -23.60 -4.71
N GLN A 193 -10.67 -22.48 -4.50
CA GLN A 193 -11.63 -21.97 -5.48
C GLN A 193 -10.93 -21.44 -6.75
N GLN A 194 -9.76 -20.83 -6.61
CA GLN A 194 -8.96 -20.36 -7.75
C GLN A 194 -8.35 -21.52 -8.52
N ALA A 195 -7.99 -22.62 -7.85
CA ALA A 195 -7.41 -23.80 -8.49
C ALA A 195 -8.38 -24.40 -9.53
N THR A 196 -9.66 -24.54 -9.19
CA THR A 196 -10.68 -25.01 -10.14
C THR A 196 -10.85 -24.06 -11.33
N VAL A 197 -10.80 -22.74 -11.09
CA VAL A 197 -10.87 -21.74 -12.17
C VAL A 197 -9.62 -21.83 -13.05
N ALA A 198 -8.43 -22.00 -12.47
CA ALA A 198 -7.18 -22.14 -13.19
C ALA A 198 -7.16 -23.38 -14.08
N GLU A 199 -7.69 -24.51 -13.60
CA GLU A 199 -7.85 -25.75 -14.39
C GLU A 199 -8.77 -25.50 -15.59
N ARG A 200 -9.95 -24.91 -15.37
CA ARG A 200 -10.86 -24.54 -16.46
C ARG A 200 -10.21 -23.60 -17.48
N MET A 201 -9.43 -22.62 -17.03
CA MET A 201 -8.72 -21.69 -17.91
C MET A 201 -7.62 -22.39 -18.73
N LYS A 202 -7.05 -23.48 -18.21
CA LYS A 202 -6.07 -24.30 -18.94
C LYS A 202 -6.73 -25.13 -20.03
N GLU A 203 -7.94 -25.64 -19.78
CA GLU A 203 -8.75 -26.37 -20.77
C GLU A 203 -9.34 -25.45 -21.83
N HIS A 204 -9.67 -24.20 -21.45
CA HIS A 204 -10.29 -23.21 -22.31
C HIS A 204 -9.51 -21.89 -22.30
N PRO A 205 -8.30 -21.84 -22.91
CA PRO A 205 -7.57 -20.60 -23.03
C PRO A 205 -8.39 -19.59 -23.85
N GLY A 206 -8.35 -18.32 -23.45
CA GLY A 206 -9.01 -17.24 -24.19
C GLY A 206 -8.50 -17.15 -25.63
N PRO A 207 -9.27 -16.49 -26.53
CA PRO A 207 -8.88 -16.35 -27.93
C PRO A 207 -7.48 -15.75 -28.05
N GLY A 208 -6.63 -16.40 -28.85
CA GLY A 208 -5.25 -15.97 -29.04
C GLY A 208 -5.18 -14.59 -29.71
N LEU A 209 -4.26 -13.75 -29.25
CA LEU A 209 -4.06 -12.39 -29.76
C LEU A 209 -3.68 -12.32 -31.25
N PHE A 210 -3.20 -13.43 -31.81
CA PHE A 210 -2.82 -13.57 -33.23
C PHE A 210 -3.72 -14.53 -34.02
N GLY A 211 -4.83 -14.97 -33.41
CA GLY A 211 -5.85 -15.72 -34.14
C GLY A 211 -6.65 -14.78 -35.05
N PRO A 212 -7.37 -15.32 -36.06
CA PRO A 212 -8.38 -14.50 -36.72
C PRO A 212 -9.30 -13.95 -35.64
N ALA A 213 -9.63 -12.65 -35.70
CA ALA A 213 -10.59 -12.05 -34.79
C ALA A 213 -11.89 -12.85 -34.92
N THR A 214 -12.11 -13.81 -34.02
CA THR A 214 -13.38 -14.51 -33.95
C THR A 214 -14.36 -13.47 -33.47
N SER A 215 -15.07 -12.85 -34.41
CA SER A 215 -16.24 -12.06 -34.12
C SER A 215 -17.13 -12.90 -33.22
N THR A 216 -17.16 -12.55 -31.94
CA THR A 216 -18.22 -12.97 -31.03
C THR A 216 -19.51 -12.40 -31.61
N ALA A 217 -20.17 -13.18 -32.46
CA ALA A 217 -21.54 -12.93 -32.85
C ALA A 217 -22.34 -12.87 -31.55
N GLY A 218 -22.88 -11.68 -31.28
CA GLY A 218 -23.70 -11.45 -30.11
C GLY A 218 -24.83 -12.48 -30.07
N ALA A 219 -24.92 -13.21 -28.97
CA ALA A 219 -26.15 -13.86 -28.57
C ALA A 219 -27.13 -12.75 -28.15
N SER A 220 -27.69 -12.06 -29.14
CA SER A 220 -28.93 -11.32 -29.04
C SER A 220 -29.93 -11.99 -29.98
N GLY A 221 -30.76 -12.84 -29.40
CA GLY A 221 -31.93 -13.46 -30.01
C GLY A 221 -32.74 -14.03 -28.84
N ALA A 222 -33.73 -13.33 -28.30
CA ALA A 222 -35.04 -13.04 -28.89
C ALA A 222 -35.77 -14.33 -29.32
N THR A 223 -36.60 -14.88 -28.44
CA THR A 223 -37.82 -15.59 -28.85
C THR A 223 -38.86 -15.63 -27.74
N LYS A 224 -39.92 -14.84 -27.98
CA LYS A 224 -41.36 -15.05 -27.76
C LYS A 224 -41.91 -15.27 -26.34
#